data_AF-A0AAW5GIQ0-F1
#
_entry.id   AF-A0AAW5GIQ0-F1
#
_cell.length_a   1.000
_cell.length_b   1.000
_cell.length_c   1.000
_cell.angle_alpha   90.00
_cell.angle_beta   90.00
_cell.angle_gamma   90.00
#
_symmetry.space_group_name_H-M   'P 1'
#
loop_
_entity.id
_entity.type
_entity.pdbx_description
1 polymer ?
#
loop_
_entity_poly.entity_id
_entity_poly.type
_entity_poly.pdbx_seq_one_letter_code
_entity_poly.pdbx_strand_id
1 'polypeptide(L)'
;MSQTIIDTISFSAPISSLKHMDGYFFGEICPWPEFPKMPETGDLQLFQLQKTEALELRLSGLVNKFFGLHLSPPAGRGYQGYLEHHNIFDVSGQQNCGVLAHGGNNETFYLYLNGHGCKFFFENRTALELHKFLDEVLQVFRLNRLDIACDDFSGATDVQSCIDAYDAGAFYSGNGMPPQIQVISTRRNQKNLGETAYVGSRSSQVYWRTYDKNSEQKISNPLTPWVRHEAELKKISADLLLDIDAAFAGCNAFAAALVAVEPAVVRTPVEKAAVSLESKISWARRAVGRTLRSLIDAFDASTALALLTAGEGGKLNLTPGEISVYREALRI
;
A
#
# COMPACT_ATOMS: atom_id res chain seq x y z
N MET A 1 18.12 20.34 6.12
CA MET A 1 17.67 19.06 6.67
C MET A 1 17.42 18.16 5.49
N SER A 2 17.96 16.94 5.50
CA SER A 2 17.71 15.95 4.45
C SER A 2 16.24 15.54 4.53
N GLN A 3 15.50 15.65 3.43
CA GLN A 3 14.07 15.33 3.40
C GLN A 3 13.91 13.89 2.92
N THR A 4 13.12 13.09 3.63
CA THR A 4 12.79 11.73 3.16
C THR A 4 11.75 11.78 2.04
N ILE A 5 11.81 10.81 1.15
CA ILE A 5 10.88 10.63 0.03
C ILE A 5 10.43 9.18 -0.06
N ILE A 6 9.25 8.96 -0.63
CA ILE A 6 8.77 7.62 -0.99
C ILE A 6 9.27 7.32 -2.41
N ASP A 7 10.11 6.30 -2.55
CA ASP A 7 10.73 5.89 -3.82
C ASP A 7 10.05 4.66 -4.44
N THR A 8 9.21 3.94 -3.69
CA THR A 8 8.38 2.83 -4.22
C THR A 8 7.24 2.55 -3.26
N ILE A 9 6.08 2.19 -3.79
CA ILE A 9 4.98 1.65 -2.98
C ILE A 9 4.28 0.50 -3.71
N SER A 10 3.89 -0.53 -2.97
CA SER A 10 2.91 -1.49 -3.47
C SER A 10 1.96 -2.02 -2.41
N PHE A 11 0.76 -2.36 -2.86
CA PHE A 11 -0.29 -2.91 -2.03
C PHE A 11 -1.20 -3.83 -2.83
N SER A 12 -1.91 -4.70 -2.13
CA SER A 12 -3.02 -5.47 -2.66
C SER A 12 -4.31 -5.04 -1.97
N ALA A 13 -5.40 -4.94 -2.72
CA ALA A 13 -6.72 -4.61 -2.18
C ALA A 13 -7.80 -5.49 -2.80
N PRO A 14 -8.91 -5.78 -2.08
CA PRO A 14 -10.07 -6.45 -2.69
C PRO A 14 -10.60 -5.59 -3.84
N ILE A 15 -10.88 -6.19 -5.00
CA ILE A 15 -11.49 -5.47 -6.13
C ILE A 15 -12.82 -4.86 -5.68
N SER A 16 -13.58 -5.55 -4.83
CA SER A 16 -14.85 -5.05 -4.28
C SER A 16 -14.74 -3.75 -3.48
N SER A 17 -13.55 -3.36 -3.00
CA SER A 17 -13.35 -2.10 -2.28
C SER A 17 -13.54 -0.87 -3.19
N LEU A 18 -13.30 -1.02 -4.50
CA LEU A 18 -13.41 0.06 -5.48
C LEU A 18 -14.82 0.68 -5.52
N LYS A 19 -15.86 -0.06 -5.13
CA LYS A 19 -17.24 0.47 -5.01
C LYS A 19 -17.35 1.72 -4.14
N HIS A 20 -16.41 1.93 -3.21
CA HIS A 20 -16.39 3.08 -2.30
C HIS A 20 -15.77 4.35 -2.91
N MET A 21 -15.17 4.27 -4.11
CA MET A 21 -14.56 5.43 -4.76
C MET A 21 -15.54 6.57 -5.04
N ASP A 22 -16.83 6.27 -5.23
CA ASP A 22 -17.86 7.29 -5.48
C ASP A 22 -18.01 8.25 -4.30
N GLY A 23 -17.88 7.73 -3.07
CA GLY A 23 -17.93 8.55 -1.87
C GLY A 23 -16.71 9.46 -1.71
N TYR A 24 -15.54 9.00 -2.18
CA TYR A 24 -14.31 9.78 -2.13
C TYR A 24 -14.32 10.94 -3.14
N PHE A 25 -14.83 10.68 -4.35
CA PHE A 25 -14.91 11.67 -5.43
C PHE A 25 -16.30 12.34 -5.51
N PHE A 26 -17.03 12.40 -4.40
CA PHE A 26 -18.38 12.96 -4.37
C PHE A 26 -18.38 14.42 -4.85
N GLY A 27 -19.26 14.73 -5.81
CA GLY A 27 -19.36 16.06 -6.43
C GLY A 27 -18.36 16.31 -7.55
N GLU A 28 -17.48 15.36 -7.86
CA GLU A 28 -16.58 15.43 -9.01
C GLU A 28 -17.12 14.66 -10.22
N ILE A 29 -16.74 15.09 -11.42
CA ILE A 29 -16.96 14.32 -12.64
C ILE A 29 -16.03 13.09 -12.61
N CYS A 30 -16.63 11.90 -12.60
CA CYS A 30 -15.92 10.62 -12.63
C CYS A 30 -16.01 9.98 -14.02
N PRO A 31 -14.94 9.36 -14.53
CA PRO A 31 -14.94 8.64 -15.80
C PRO A 31 -15.60 7.25 -15.71
N TRP A 32 -16.31 6.96 -14.63
CA TRP A 32 -17.07 5.73 -14.42
C TRP A 32 -18.49 6.07 -13.93
N PRO A 33 -19.49 5.24 -14.25
CA PRO A 33 -20.86 5.44 -13.78
C PRO A 33 -20.98 5.12 -12.28
N GLU A 34 -22.06 5.59 -11.63
CA GLU A 34 -22.40 5.22 -10.25
C GLU A 34 -22.41 3.70 -10.05
N PHE A 35 -22.06 3.25 -8.85
CA PHE A 35 -22.01 1.82 -8.57
C PHE A 35 -23.43 1.23 -8.60
N PRO A 36 -23.67 0.11 -9.29
CA PRO A 36 -25.00 -0.45 -9.42
C PRO A 36 -25.57 -0.85 -8.05
N LYS A 37 -26.85 -0.57 -7.85
CA LYS A 37 -27.59 -0.95 -6.65
C LYS A 37 -28.17 -2.34 -6.84
N MET A 38 -28.18 -3.13 -5.76
CA MET A 38 -28.81 -4.45 -5.76
C MET A 38 -30.31 -4.28 -6.11
N PRO A 39 -30.83 -4.97 -7.14
CA PRO A 39 -32.26 -4.88 -7.45
C PRO A 39 -33.11 -5.51 -6.34
N GLU A 40 -34.20 -4.85 -5.95
CA GLU A 40 -35.20 -5.39 -5.01
C GLU A 40 -35.94 -6.60 -5.61
N THR A 41 -36.17 -6.55 -6.93
CA THR A 41 -36.70 -7.64 -7.75
C THR A 41 -36.03 -7.59 -9.12
N GLY A 42 -35.60 -8.71 -9.70
CA GLY A 42 -35.08 -8.73 -11.08
C GLY A 42 -33.93 -9.71 -11.35
N ASP A 43 -33.26 -9.49 -12.48
CA ASP A 43 -32.21 -10.35 -13.01
C ASP A 43 -30.87 -10.15 -12.29
N LEU A 44 -30.55 -11.10 -11.40
CA LEU A 44 -29.29 -11.15 -10.66
C LEU A 44 -28.07 -11.24 -11.59
N GLN A 45 -28.19 -11.85 -12.77
CA GLN A 45 -27.08 -11.97 -13.71
C GLN A 45 -26.74 -10.62 -14.31
N LEU A 46 -27.77 -9.84 -14.69
CA LEU A 46 -27.58 -8.47 -15.18
C LEU A 46 -26.89 -7.60 -14.12
N PHE A 47 -27.31 -7.71 -12.86
CA PHE A 47 -26.66 -6.99 -11.75
C PHE A 47 -25.18 -7.38 -11.61
N GLN A 48 -24.84 -8.67 -11.68
CA GLN A 48 -23.44 -9.11 -11.60
C GLN A 48 -22.60 -8.60 -12.79
N LEU A 49 -23.17 -8.56 -14.00
CA LEU A 49 -22.50 -8.02 -15.17
C LEU A 49 -22.20 -6.53 -15.00
N GLN A 50 -23.21 -5.74 -14.62
CA GLN A 50 -23.06 -4.30 -14.35
C GLN A 50 -22.06 -4.04 -13.22
N LYS A 51 -22.09 -4.84 -12.16
CA LYS A 51 -21.15 -4.74 -11.03
C LYS A 51 -19.72 -4.98 -11.49
N THR A 52 -19.50 -6.00 -12.32
CA THR A 52 -18.17 -6.34 -12.84
C THR A 52 -17.63 -5.21 -13.72
N GLU A 53 -18.43 -4.73 -14.67
CA GLU A 53 -18.08 -3.60 -15.52
C GLU A 53 -17.78 -2.32 -14.71
N ALA A 54 -18.61 -2.03 -13.70
CA ALA A 54 -18.43 -0.89 -12.81
C ALA A 54 -17.10 -0.97 -12.01
N LEU A 55 -16.67 -2.17 -11.63
CA LEU A 55 -15.40 -2.39 -10.92
C LEU A 55 -14.20 -2.27 -11.87
N GLU A 56 -14.29 -2.78 -13.10
CA GLU A 56 -13.24 -2.65 -14.11
C GLU A 56 -12.99 -1.18 -14.50
N LEU A 57 -14.06 -0.40 -14.68
CA LEU A 57 -13.96 1.03 -14.95
C LEU A 57 -13.32 1.80 -13.78
N ARG A 58 -13.66 1.44 -12.54
CA ARG A 58 -13.05 2.02 -11.34
C ARG A 58 -11.60 1.60 -11.13
N LEU A 59 -11.22 0.40 -11.53
CA LEU A 59 -9.83 -0.05 -11.49
C LEU A 59 -8.95 0.80 -12.42
N SER A 60 -9.46 1.12 -13.61
CA SER A 60 -8.83 2.09 -14.52
C SER A 60 -8.86 3.50 -13.94
N GLY A 61 -9.99 3.87 -13.35
CA GLY A 61 -10.21 5.13 -12.67
C GLY A 61 -9.29 5.40 -11.48
N LEU A 62 -8.91 4.36 -10.73
CA LEU A 62 -7.94 4.42 -9.65
C LEU A 62 -6.61 4.96 -10.17
N VAL A 63 -6.12 4.42 -11.28
CA VAL A 63 -4.86 4.85 -11.89
C VAL A 63 -4.99 6.24 -12.53
N ASN A 64 -6.03 6.43 -13.34
CA ASN A 64 -6.18 7.65 -14.14
C ASN A 64 -6.59 8.88 -13.32
N LYS A 65 -7.48 8.72 -12.33
CA LYS A 65 -8.05 9.85 -11.57
C LYS A 65 -7.39 10.02 -10.20
N PHE A 66 -7.20 8.96 -9.43
CA PHE A 66 -6.58 9.07 -8.10
C PHE A 66 -5.06 9.28 -8.22
N PHE A 67 -4.38 8.36 -8.93
CA PHE A 67 -2.93 8.45 -9.10
C PHE A 67 -2.48 9.46 -10.16
N GLY A 68 -3.37 9.89 -11.07
CA GLY A 68 -3.02 10.84 -12.14
C GLY A 68 -2.04 10.26 -13.17
N LEU A 69 -2.08 8.94 -13.37
CA LEU A 69 -1.19 8.18 -14.26
C LEU A 69 -2.00 7.51 -15.36
N HIS A 70 -1.36 6.98 -16.40
CA HIS A 70 -2.06 6.32 -17.50
C HIS A 70 -1.97 4.79 -17.40
N LEU A 71 -3.11 4.09 -17.38
CA LEU A 71 -3.16 2.64 -17.45
C LEU A 71 -3.14 2.12 -18.90
N SER A 72 -2.22 1.21 -19.22
CA SER A 72 -2.18 0.58 -20.54
C SER A 72 -3.34 -0.40 -20.76
N PRO A 73 -3.59 -0.86 -22.00
CA PRO A 73 -4.34 -2.09 -22.23
C PRO A 73 -3.73 -3.30 -21.51
N PRO A 74 -4.50 -4.39 -21.31
CA PRO A 74 -3.98 -5.64 -20.73
C PRO A 74 -2.78 -6.17 -21.50
N ALA A 75 -1.81 -6.73 -20.80
CA ALA A 75 -0.59 -7.28 -21.39
C ALA A 75 -0.78 -8.71 -21.96
N GLY A 76 -1.93 -9.35 -21.71
CA GLY A 76 -2.23 -10.71 -22.16
C GLY A 76 -1.47 -11.78 -21.37
N ARG A 77 -1.00 -11.47 -20.16
CA ARG A 77 -0.26 -12.43 -19.31
C ARG A 77 -0.33 -12.05 -17.83
N GLY A 78 -0.24 -13.07 -16.97
CA GLY A 78 -0.24 -12.89 -15.53
C GLY A 78 1.00 -12.20 -14.95
N TYR A 79 0.87 -11.75 -13.70
CA TYR A 79 1.94 -11.10 -12.93
C TYR A 79 1.79 -11.44 -11.44
N GLN A 80 2.84 -11.95 -10.80
CA GLN A 80 2.85 -12.29 -9.35
C GLN A 80 1.63 -13.10 -8.87
N GLY A 81 1.15 -14.06 -9.65
CA GLY A 81 0.00 -14.90 -9.31
C GLY A 81 -1.37 -14.33 -9.68
N TYR A 82 -1.41 -13.11 -10.22
CA TYR A 82 -2.59 -12.56 -10.88
C TYR A 82 -2.70 -13.04 -12.32
N LEU A 83 -3.92 -13.10 -12.84
CA LEU A 83 -4.21 -13.63 -14.18
C LEU A 83 -3.81 -12.67 -15.30
N GLU A 84 -3.89 -11.36 -15.05
CA GLU A 84 -3.60 -10.31 -16.03
C GLU A 84 -2.87 -9.13 -15.37
N HIS A 85 -2.11 -8.37 -16.16
CA HIS A 85 -1.57 -7.09 -15.71
C HIS A 85 -1.55 -6.03 -16.80
N HIS A 86 -1.47 -4.79 -16.33
CA HIS A 86 -1.36 -3.57 -17.11
C HIS A 86 -0.10 -2.84 -16.65
N ASN A 87 0.55 -2.17 -17.59
CA ASN A 87 1.61 -1.23 -17.25
C ASN A 87 0.98 0.12 -16.91
N ILE A 88 1.55 0.79 -15.91
CA ILE A 88 1.20 2.16 -15.56
C ILE A 88 2.27 3.06 -16.16
N PHE A 89 1.86 4.14 -16.82
CA PHE A 89 2.72 5.13 -17.43
C PHE A 89 2.45 6.52 -16.85
N ASP A 90 3.39 7.45 -17.06
CA ASP A 90 3.16 8.86 -16.81
C ASP A 90 2.07 9.42 -17.74
N VAL A 91 1.65 10.66 -17.50
CA VAL A 91 0.61 11.34 -18.31
C VAL A 91 0.97 11.43 -19.79
N SER A 92 2.26 11.40 -20.14
CA SER A 92 2.73 11.41 -21.53
C SER A 92 2.71 10.03 -22.20
N GLY A 93 2.55 8.97 -21.42
CA GLY A 93 2.60 7.58 -21.89
C GLY A 93 4.01 7.06 -22.20
N GLN A 94 5.07 7.81 -21.85
CA GLN A 94 6.45 7.50 -22.22
C GLN A 94 7.21 6.78 -21.12
N GLN A 95 6.99 7.13 -19.85
CA GLN A 95 7.74 6.60 -18.73
C GLN A 95 6.94 5.58 -17.96
N ASN A 96 7.48 4.36 -17.81
CA ASN A 96 6.86 3.35 -16.97
C ASN A 96 6.89 3.80 -15.51
N CYS A 97 5.72 3.91 -14.91
CA CYS A 97 5.50 4.33 -13.52
C CYS A 97 5.12 3.17 -12.60
N GLY A 98 4.82 1.99 -13.15
CA GLY A 98 4.37 0.88 -12.34
C GLY A 98 3.64 -0.22 -13.08
N VAL A 99 2.94 -1.05 -12.29
CA VAL A 99 2.12 -2.17 -12.75
C VAL A 99 0.86 -2.24 -11.91
N LEU A 100 -0.26 -2.53 -12.57
CA LEU A 100 -1.50 -2.96 -11.94
C LEU A 100 -1.81 -4.38 -12.42
N ALA A 101 -1.96 -5.32 -11.50
CA ALA A 101 -2.29 -6.71 -11.80
C ALA A 101 -3.60 -7.11 -11.13
N HIS A 102 -4.44 -7.89 -11.82
CA HIS A 102 -5.77 -8.29 -11.31
C HIS A 102 -6.19 -9.65 -11.85
N GLY A 103 -7.29 -10.17 -11.29
CA GLY A 103 -7.82 -11.51 -11.59
C GLY A 103 -7.12 -12.61 -10.80
N GLY A 104 -7.89 -13.58 -10.29
CA GLY A 104 -7.39 -14.60 -9.37
C GLY A 104 -7.12 -14.03 -7.96
N ASN A 105 -6.24 -14.70 -7.21
CA ASN A 105 -5.73 -14.27 -5.89
C ASN A 105 -6.79 -13.68 -4.92
N ASN A 106 -7.87 -14.44 -4.68
CA ASN A 106 -8.99 -14.08 -3.81
C ASN A 106 -9.68 -12.75 -4.18
N GLU A 107 -9.93 -12.53 -5.48
CA GLU A 107 -10.63 -11.34 -6.00
C GLU A 107 -9.96 -10.02 -5.59
N THR A 108 -8.64 -10.02 -5.53
CA THR A 108 -7.84 -8.81 -5.26
C THR A 108 -7.25 -8.24 -6.55
N PHE A 109 -6.77 -7.01 -6.46
CA PHE A 109 -5.79 -6.46 -7.39
C PHE A 109 -4.50 -6.13 -6.63
N TYR A 110 -3.40 -6.02 -7.35
CA TYR A 110 -2.10 -5.57 -6.86
C TYR A 110 -1.69 -4.32 -7.64
N LEU A 111 -1.26 -3.29 -6.94
CA LEU A 111 -0.74 -2.06 -7.52
C LEU A 111 0.68 -1.83 -7.02
N TYR A 112 1.58 -1.56 -7.95
CA TYR A 112 2.98 -1.23 -7.69
C TYR A 112 3.33 0.06 -8.43
N LEU A 113 3.85 1.04 -7.71
CA LEU A 113 4.47 2.24 -8.27
C LEU A 113 5.97 2.21 -7.99
N ASN A 114 6.76 2.46 -9.03
CA ASN A 114 8.20 2.65 -8.91
C ASN A 114 8.53 4.11 -8.54
N GLY A 115 9.82 4.46 -8.49
CA GLY A 115 10.26 5.83 -8.15
C GLY A 115 9.73 6.91 -9.07
N HIS A 116 9.55 6.63 -10.37
CA HIS A 116 8.94 7.60 -11.30
C HIS A 116 7.46 7.80 -10.96
N GLY A 117 6.71 6.71 -10.77
CA GLY A 117 5.28 6.79 -10.41
C GLY A 117 5.05 7.48 -9.07
N CYS A 118 5.89 7.19 -8.06
CA CYS A 118 5.82 7.85 -6.76
C CYS A 118 6.16 9.34 -6.90
N LYS A 119 7.21 9.70 -7.66
CA LYS A 119 7.56 11.10 -7.91
C LYS A 119 6.38 11.88 -8.53
N PHE A 120 5.79 11.38 -9.61
CA PHE A 120 4.65 12.04 -10.26
C PHE A 120 3.45 12.19 -9.33
N PHE A 121 3.16 11.17 -8.52
CA PHE A 121 2.05 11.22 -7.58
C PHE A 121 2.28 12.23 -6.46
N PHE A 122 3.46 12.21 -5.83
CA PHE A 122 3.80 13.06 -4.69
C PHE A 122 4.19 14.50 -5.07
N GLU A 123 4.31 14.81 -6.36
CA GLU A 123 4.41 16.20 -6.84
C GLU A 123 3.14 17.01 -6.53
N ASN A 124 1.97 16.36 -6.49
CA ASN A 124 0.67 17.03 -6.32
C ASN A 124 -0.17 16.49 -5.16
N ARG A 125 0.30 15.44 -4.47
CA ARG A 125 -0.39 14.80 -3.36
C ARG A 125 0.59 14.45 -2.24
N THR A 126 0.03 14.17 -1.07
CA THR A 126 0.79 13.88 0.15
C THR A 126 0.69 12.40 0.54
N ALA A 127 1.65 11.93 1.35
CA ALA A 127 1.60 10.60 1.95
C ALA A 127 0.34 10.41 2.82
N LEU A 128 -0.13 11.47 3.48
CA LEU A 128 -1.37 11.47 4.26
C LEU A 128 -2.63 11.26 3.39
N GLU A 129 -2.71 11.89 2.21
CA GLU A 129 -3.82 11.65 1.28
C GLU A 129 -3.82 10.21 0.77
N LEU A 130 -2.64 9.66 0.46
CA LEU A 130 -2.52 8.26 0.09
C LEU A 130 -2.93 7.33 1.22
N HIS A 131 -2.48 7.59 2.46
CA HIS A 131 -2.89 6.83 3.64
C HIS A 131 -4.40 6.82 3.82
N LYS A 132 -5.05 7.99 3.78
CA LYS A 132 -6.50 8.11 3.90
C LYS A 132 -7.23 7.35 2.80
N PHE A 133 -6.77 7.47 1.55
CA PHE A 133 -7.40 6.73 0.45
C PHE A 133 -7.23 5.21 0.61
N LEU A 134 -6.06 4.76 1.01
CA LEU A 134 -5.79 3.36 1.30
C LEU A 134 -6.68 2.83 2.43
N ASP A 135 -6.78 3.55 3.54
CA ASP A 135 -7.55 3.14 4.72
C ASP A 135 -9.07 3.24 4.51
N GLU A 136 -9.55 4.38 4.03
CA GLU A 136 -10.98 4.71 3.97
C GLU A 136 -11.68 4.16 2.72
N VAL A 137 -10.96 4.07 1.59
CA VAL A 137 -11.55 3.64 0.31
C VAL A 137 -11.18 2.20 0.00
N LEU A 138 -9.88 1.90 -0.06
CA LEU A 138 -9.38 0.59 -0.50
C LEU A 138 -9.30 -0.46 0.62
N GLN A 139 -9.41 -0.04 1.88
CA GLN A 139 -9.33 -0.89 3.06
C GLN A 139 -7.98 -1.63 3.17
N VAL A 140 -6.91 -0.92 2.82
CA VAL A 140 -5.52 -1.38 2.86
C VAL A 140 -4.85 -0.86 4.12
N PHE A 141 -4.63 -1.76 5.08
CA PHE A 141 -3.93 -1.47 6.33
C PHE A 141 -2.46 -1.91 6.31
N ARG A 142 -2.08 -2.70 5.31
CA ARG A 142 -0.74 -3.28 5.18
C ARG A 142 -0.26 -3.13 3.75
N LEU A 143 0.90 -2.51 3.59
CA LEU A 143 1.56 -2.39 2.29
C LEU A 143 2.38 -3.67 2.03
N ASN A 144 2.37 -4.11 0.78
CA ASN A 144 3.24 -5.19 0.32
C ASN A 144 4.70 -4.72 0.34
N ARG A 145 4.92 -3.48 -0.12
CA ARG A 145 6.23 -2.80 -0.13
C ARG A 145 6.10 -1.30 0.06
N LEU A 146 7.07 -0.70 0.75
CA LEU A 146 7.28 0.74 0.84
C LEU A 146 8.79 1.00 0.85
N ASP A 147 9.31 1.70 -0.15
CA ASP A 147 10.71 2.13 -0.14
C ASP A 147 10.75 3.61 0.25
N ILE A 148 11.47 3.92 1.32
CA ILE A 148 11.69 5.29 1.80
C ILE A 148 13.17 5.62 1.61
N ALA A 149 13.46 6.78 1.02
CA ALA A 149 14.81 7.22 0.73
C ALA A 149 15.13 8.57 1.37
N CYS A 150 16.38 8.76 1.76
CA CYS A 150 16.96 10.03 2.19
C CYS A 150 18.14 10.33 1.27
N ASP A 151 18.11 11.48 0.61
CA ASP A 151 19.17 11.94 -0.28
C ASP A 151 20.12 12.92 0.44
N ASP A 152 21.42 12.67 0.36
CA ASP A 152 22.47 13.58 0.79
C ASP A 152 23.15 14.23 -0.43
N PHE A 153 22.95 15.53 -0.55
CA PHE A 153 23.59 16.37 -1.57
C PHE A 153 24.82 17.14 -1.07
N SER A 154 25.10 17.06 0.23
CA SER A 154 26.23 17.75 0.87
C SER A 154 27.54 16.96 0.76
N GLY A 155 27.45 15.64 0.58
CA GLY A 155 28.60 14.74 0.64
C GLY A 155 29.09 14.49 2.06
N ALA A 156 28.27 14.76 3.07
CA ALA A 156 28.58 14.46 4.48
C ALA A 156 28.56 12.94 4.75
N THR A 157 27.85 12.18 3.91
CA THR A 157 27.69 10.74 4.01
C THR A 157 27.92 10.07 2.66
N ASP A 158 28.39 8.82 2.71
CA ASP A 158 28.71 8.01 1.55
C ASP A 158 28.55 6.51 1.85
N VAL A 159 29.02 5.66 0.95
CA VAL A 159 29.00 4.20 1.12
C VAL A 159 29.87 3.76 2.29
N GLN A 160 31.01 4.42 2.52
CA GLN A 160 31.89 4.11 3.65
C GLN A 160 31.22 4.43 4.99
N SER A 161 30.49 5.54 5.06
CA SER A 161 29.70 5.93 6.24
C SER A 161 28.68 4.84 6.63
N CYS A 162 28.07 4.18 5.62
CA CYS A 162 27.16 3.06 5.84
C CYS A 162 27.89 1.80 6.35
N ILE A 163 29.09 1.51 5.82
CA ILE A 163 29.94 0.40 6.29
C ILE A 163 30.36 0.64 7.74
N ASP A 164 30.83 1.84 8.07
CA ASP A 164 31.26 2.20 9.43
C ASP A 164 30.10 2.07 10.43
N ALA A 165 28.90 2.54 10.04
CA ALA A 165 27.70 2.38 10.85
C ALA A 165 27.28 0.90 11.01
N TYR A 166 27.47 0.09 9.98
CA TYR A 166 27.25 -1.36 10.05
C TYR A 166 28.20 -2.04 11.03
N ASP A 167 29.49 -1.74 10.96
CA ASP A 167 30.51 -2.29 11.86
C ASP A 167 30.29 -1.83 13.31
N ALA A 168 29.72 -0.64 13.50
CA ALA A 168 29.25 -0.14 14.80
C ALA A 168 27.94 -0.78 15.30
N GLY A 169 27.33 -1.68 14.51
CA GLY A 169 26.11 -2.40 14.89
C GLY A 169 24.80 -1.64 14.66
N ALA A 170 24.81 -0.50 13.95
CA ALA A 170 23.65 0.37 13.80
C ALA A 170 22.44 -0.29 13.11
N PHE A 171 22.66 -1.36 12.34
CA PHE A 171 21.62 -2.10 11.62
C PHE A 171 21.07 -3.30 12.39
N TYR A 172 21.65 -3.63 13.55
CA TYR A 172 21.16 -4.74 14.36
C TYR A 172 19.98 -4.33 15.24
N SER A 173 18.85 -5.01 15.09
CA SER A 173 17.63 -4.74 15.87
C SER A 173 17.58 -5.44 17.24
N GLY A 174 18.69 -6.00 17.73
CA GLY A 174 18.75 -6.70 19.02
C GLY A 174 18.10 -8.10 19.06
N ASN A 175 17.45 -8.52 17.97
CA ASN A 175 16.74 -9.79 17.87
C ASN A 175 17.20 -10.60 16.67
N GLY A 176 17.46 -11.89 16.89
CA GLY A 176 17.87 -12.83 15.83
C GLY A 176 19.30 -12.62 15.34
N MET A 177 19.57 -13.12 14.13
CA MET A 177 20.87 -12.98 13.47
C MET A 177 21.07 -11.53 12.98
N PRO A 178 22.25 -10.92 13.21
CA PRO A 178 22.59 -9.66 12.57
C PRO A 178 22.45 -9.72 11.05
N PRO A 179 21.99 -8.65 10.40
CA PRO A 179 21.92 -8.61 8.94
C PRO A 179 23.32 -8.73 8.34
N GLN A 180 23.45 -9.32 7.16
CA GLN A 180 24.72 -9.28 6.40
C GLN A 180 24.89 -7.91 5.72
N ILE A 181 26.12 -7.48 5.51
CA ILE A 181 26.46 -6.42 4.55
C ILE A 181 27.07 -7.01 3.28
N GLN A 182 26.72 -6.45 2.13
CA GLN A 182 27.37 -6.71 0.85
C GLN A 182 27.69 -5.39 0.17
N VAL A 183 28.94 -5.22 -0.26
CA VAL A 183 29.38 -4.03 -1.01
C VAL A 183 29.69 -4.43 -2.45
N ILE A 184 29.11 -3.73 -3.41
CA ILE A 184 29.33 -3.95 -4.83
C ILE A 184 29.96 -2.70 -5.44
N SER A 185 31.17 -2.83 -5.97
CA SER A 185 31.85 -1.76 -6.71
C SER A 185 31.75 -2.02 -8.21
N THR A 186 31.21 -1.07 -8.96
CA THR A 186 31.07 -1.17 -10.42
C THR A 186 32.26 -0.52 -11.11
N ARG A 187 32.88 -1.17 -12.10
CA ARG A 187 34.01 -0.61 -12.85
C ARG A 187 33.84 -0.79 -14.36
N ARG A 188 34.37 0.15 -15.15
CA ARG A 188 34.49 0.05 -16.62
C ARG A 188 35.83 0.60 -17.07
N ASN A 189 36.61 -0.21 -17.80
CA ASN A 189 37.94 0.18 -18.31
C ASN A 189 38.83 0.82 -17.23
N GLN A 190 38.97 0.14 -16.08
CA GLN A 190 39.70 0.60 -14.89
C GLN A 190 39.13 1.83 -14.16
N LYS A 191 38.09 2.48 -14.69
CA LYS A 191 37.37 3.57 -14.00
C LYS A 191 36.34 3.01 -13.03
N ASN A 192 36.35 3.51 -11.80
CA ASN A 192 35.27 3.25 -10.83
C ASN A 192 34.01 4.01 -11.27
N LEU A 193 32.88 3.30 -11.34
CA LEU A 193 31.56 3.82 -11.71
C LEU A 193 30.63 3.96 -10.51
N GLY A 194 31.13 3.73 -9.30
CA GLY A 194 30.38 3.87 -8.05
C GLY A 194 30.29 2.57 -7.27
N GLU A 195 29.91 2.74 -6.00
CA GLU A 195 29.78 1.66 -5.04
C GLU A 195 28.36 1.63 -4.48
N THR A 196 27.94 0.46 -4.03
CA THR A 196 26.65 0.28 -3.36
C THR A 196 26.82 -0.68 -2.20
N ALA A 197 26.44 -0.22 -1.00
CA ALA A 197 26.27 -1.07 0.16
C ALA A 197 24.83 -1.56 0.26
N TYR A 198 24.67 -2.86 0.52
CA TYR A 198 23.41 -3.53 0.82
C TYR A 198 23.48 -4.11 2.21
N VAL A 199 22.52 -3.80 3.09
CA VAL A 199 22.44 -4.41 4.42
C VAL A 199 21.13 -5.18 4.57
N GLY A 200 21.24 -6.45 4.98
CA GLY A 200 20.12 -7.38 5.11
C GLY A 200 19.84 -8.16 3.83
N SER A 201 18.64 -8.72 3.74
CA SER A 201 18.18 -9.52 2.60
C SER A 201 16.90 -8.94 2.00
N ARG A 202 16.72 -9.07 0.68
CA ARG A 202 15.45 -8.75 0.02
C ARG A 202 14.27 -9.55 0.55
N SER A 203 14.47 -10.69 1.22
CA SER A 203 13.35 -11.42 1.86
C SER A 203 12.97 -10.88 3.24
N SER A 204 13.82 -10.03 3.84
CA SER A 204 13.59 -9.47 5.17
C SER A 204 12.61 -8.29 5.14
N GLN A 205 12.12 -7.91 6.32
CA GLN A 205 11.17 -6.79 6.47
C GLN A 205 11.81 -5.44 6.17
N VAL A 206 13.11 -5.28 6.41
CA VAL A 206 13.89 -4.07 6.17
C VAL A 206 15.14 -4.44 5.39
N TYR A 207 15.23 -4.02 4.14
CA TYR A 207 16.39 -4.17 3.29
C TYR A 207 16.98 -2.80 2.94
N TRP A 208 18.23 -2.56 3.30
CA TRP A 208 18.84 -1.24 3.19
C TRP A 208 19.80 -1.15 2.01
N ARG A 209 19.86 0.02 1.39
CA ARG A 209 20.79 0.39 0.32
C ARG A 209 21.44 1.74 0.60
N THR A 210 22.72 1.86 0.30
CA THR A 210 23.40 3.17 0.21
C THR A 210 24.24 3.18 -1.05
N TYR A 211 24.03 4.16 -1.93
CA TYR A 211 24.69 4.22 -3.22
C TYR A 211 24.82 5.64 -3.76
N ASP A 212 25.76 5.82 -4.70
CA ASP A 212 25.87 7.04 -5.49
C ASP A 212 24.75 7.09 -6.55
N LYS A 213 23.80 8.00 -6.32
CA LYS A 213 22.63 8.21 -7.17
C LYS A 213 22.95 8.98 -8.45
N ASN A 214 23.97 9.85 -8.45
CA ASN A 214 24.44 10.48 -9.70
C ASN A 214 24.92 9.42 -10.69
N SER A 215 25.72 8.47 -10.19
CA SER A 215 26.24 7.36 -10.99
C SER A 215 25.11 6.44 -11.50
N GLU A 216 24.12 6.14 -10.66
CA GLU A 216 22.93 5.36 -11.05
C GLU A 216 22.10 6.05 -12.14
N GLN A 217 21.90 7.37 -12.02
CA GLN A 217 21.21 8.20 -13.01
C GLN A 217 22.05 8.52 -14.26
N LYS A 218 23.30 8.03 -14.33
CA LYS A 218 24.26 8.27 -15.41
C LYS A 218 24.55 9.76 -15.63
N ILE A 219 24.48 10.57 -14.57
CA ILE A 219 24.77 12.00 -14.62
C ILE A 219 26.29 12.17 -14.74
N SER A 220 26.73 12.81 -15.82
CA SER A 220 28.15 13.10 -16.06
C SER A 220 28.51 14.47 -15.50
N ASN A 221 29.60 14.54 -14.73
CA ASN A 221 30.09 15.78 -14.08
C ASN A 221 29.02 16.47 -13.21
N PRO A 222 28.48 15.79 -12.19
CA PRO A 222 27.47 16.36 -11.33
C PRO A 222 28.02 17.60 -10.59
N LEU A 223 27.17 18.61 -10.41
CA LEU A 223 27.52 19.83 -9.69
C LEU A 223 27.64 19.60 -8.17
N THR A 224 26.93 18.60 -7.66
CA THR A 224 26.86 18.24 -6.25
C THR A 224 26.93 16.72 -6.09
N PRO A 225 27.52 16.20 -4.99
CA PRO A 225 27.34 14.81 -4.61
C PRO A 225 25.84 14.46 -4.55
N TRP A 226 25.50 13.20 -4.78
CA TRP A 226 24.15 12.69 -4.58
C TRP A 226 24.25 11.26 -4.09
N VAL A 227 24.24 11.08 -2.78
CA VAL A 227 24.21 9.77 -2.14
C VAL A 227 22.78 9.50 -1.68
N ARG A 228 22.26 8.33 -2.02
CA ARG A 228 20.93 7.90 -1.59
C ARG A 228 21.04 6.81 -0.55
N HIS A 229 20.38 7.01 0.58
CA HIS A 229 20.13 6.00 1.61
C HIS A 229 18.68 5.55 1.51
N GLU A 230 18.44 4.27 1.28
CA GLU A 230 17.11 3.75 0.94
C GLU A 230 16.77 2.51 1.77
N ALA A 231 15.59 2.51 2.38
CA ALA A 231 15.04 1.37 3.11
C ALA A 231 13.88 0.78 2.31
N GLU A 232 14.06 -0.42 1.76
CA GLU A 232 12.98 -1.23 1.19
C GLU A 232 12.29 -2.01 2.31
N LEU A 233 11.04 -1.60 2.60
CA LEU A 233 10.21 -2.18 3.65
C LEU A 233 9.20 -3.14 3.06
N LYS A 234 9.00 -4.30 3.70
CA LYS A 234 8.06 -5.33 3.21
C LYS A 234 7.02 -5.68 4.25
N LYS A 235 5.77 -5.84 3.82
CA LYS A 235 4.68 -6.26 4.71
C LYS A 235 4.61 -5.38 5.96
N ILE A 236 4.58 -4.06 5.77
CA ILE A 236 4.55 -3.06 6.86
C ILE A 236 3.16 -2.43 6.99
N SER A 237 2.88 -1.78 8.12
CA SER A 237 1.63 -1.04 8.30
C SER A 237 1.56 0.12 7.30
N ALA A 238 0.37 0.37 6.74
CA ALA A 238 0.12 1.58 5.95
C ALA A 238 0.33 2.85 6.79
N ASP A 239 0.19 2.78 8.12
CA ASP A 239 0.37 3.92 9.03
C ASP A 239 1.77 4.53 9.01
N LEU A 240 2.77 3.82 8.46
CA LEU A 240 4.08 4.42 8.21
C LEU A 240 4.03 5.59 7.21
N LEU A 241 2.94 5.74 6.46
CA LEU A 241 2.69 6.90 5.60
C LEU A 241 2.26 8.15 6.37
N LEU A 242 1.86 8.04 7.65
CA LEU A 242 1.46 9.19 8.48
C LEU A 242 2.65 10.10 8.82
N ASP A 243 3.85 9.50 8.94
CA ASP A 243 5.11 10.21 9.19
C ASP A 243 6.27 9.43 8.54
N ILE A 244 6.65 9.87 7.34
CA ILE A 244 7.67 9.18 6.55
C ILE A 244 9.09 9.36 7.13
N ASP A 245 9.37 10.47 7.81
CA ASP A 245 10.66 10.72 8.44
C ASP A 245 10.81 9.79 9.66
N ALA A 246 9.78 9.69 10.51
CA ALA A 246 9.77 8.76 11.63
C ALA A 246 9.83 7.29 11.17
N ALA A 247 9.13 6.94 10.08
CA ALA A 247 9.21 5.62 9.47
C ALA A 247 10.62 5.30 8.97
N PHE A 248 11.30 6.26 8.32
CA PHE A 248 12.70 6.09 7.89
C PHE A 248 13.63 5.91 9.09
N ALA A 249 13.53 6.79 10.09
CA ALA A 249 14.31 6.70 11.33
C ALA A 249 14.14 5.35 12.04
N GLY A 250 12.92 4.79 12.03
CA GLY A 250 12.60 3.50 12.61
C GLY A 250 13.23 2.28 11.93
N CYS A 251 13.86 2.45 10.77
CA CYS A 251 14.47 1.35 10.03
C CYS A 251 15.72 0.81 10.73
N ASN A 252 16.58 1.69 11.24
CA ASN A 252 17.84 1.35 11.93
C ASN A 252 18.46 2.61 12.56
N ALA A 253 19.46 2.47 13.42
CA ALA A 253 20.08 3.60 14.12
C ALA A 253 20.84 4.56 13.18
N PHE A 254 21.35 4.06 12.03
CA PHE A 254 21.97 4.91 11.02
C PHE A 254 20.94 5.83 10.35
N ALA A 255 19.77 5.29 9.99
CA ALA A 255 18.65 6.07 9.47
C ALA A 255 18.19 7.15 10.46
N ALA A 256 18.04 6.79 11.74
CA ALA A 256 17.66 7.75 12.78
C ALA A 256 18.67 8.92 12.91
N ALA A 257 19.96 8.64 12.76
CA ALA A 257 21.00 9.67 12.78
C ALA A 257 20.95 10.62 11.56
N LEU A 258 20.48 10.15 10.40
CA LEU A 258 20.40 10.96 9.18
C LEU A 258 19.30 12.04 9.24
N VAL A 259 18.15 11.71 9.85
CA VAL A 259 16.97 12.59 9.88
C VAL A 259 16.71 13.24 11.24
N ALA A 260 17.31 12.73 12.32
CA ALA A 260 17.22 13.27 13.68
C ALA A 260 15.79 13.47 14.20
N VAL A 261 14.89 12.53 13.90
CA VAL A 261 13.51 12.48 14.41
C VAL A 261 13.29 11.24 15.29
N GLU A 262 12.24 11.28 16.12
CA GLU A 262 11.85 10.12 16.93
C GLU A 262 11.40 8.96 16.01
N PRO A 263 11.99 7.75 16.15
CA PRO A 263 11.71 6.64 15.25
C PRO A 263 10.32 6.02 15.48
N ALA A 264 9.61 5.74 14.39
CA ALA A 264 8.39 4.91 14.42
C ALA A 264 8.72 3.41 14.51
N VAL A 265 7.77 2.60 14.97
CA VAL A 265 7.92 1.14 14.99
C VAL A 265 7.68 0.57 13.59
N VAL A 266 8.76 0.31 12.86
CA VAL A 266 8.71 -0.29 11.50
C VAL A 266 8.56 -1.81 11.57
N ARG A 267 9.32 -2.44 12.47
CA ARG A 267 9.34 -3.89 12.60
C ARG A 267 8.14 -4.38 13.41
N THR A 268 7.03 -4.58 12.74
CA THR A 268 5.87 -5.24 13.36
C THR A 268 6.11 -6.75 13.36
N PRO A 269 5.88 -7.47 14.48
CA PRO A 269 5.79 -8.91 14.47
C PRO A 269 4.89 -9.36 13.32
N VAL A 270 5.23 -10.46 12.64
CA VAL A 270 4.30 -11.12 11.74
C VAL A 270 3.22 -11.74 12.61
N GLU A 271 2.26 -10.94 13.08
CA GLU A 271 1.13 -11.47 13.80
C GLU A 271 0.34 -12.36 12.84
N LYS A 272 0.33 -13.66 13.14
CA LYS A 272 -0.70 -14.55 12.65
C LYS A 272 -2.03 -14.07 13.27
N ALA A 273 -2.86 -13.43 12.46
CA ALA A 273 -4.28 -13.16 12.68
C ALA A 273 -4.72 -12.08 13.72
N ALA A 274 -3.88 -11.59 14.64
CA ALA A 274 -4.34 -10.68 15.71
C ALA A 274 -4.52 -9.19 15.30
N VAL A 275 -3.68 -8.63 14.40
CA VAL A 275 -3.95 -7.36 13.68
C VAL A 275 -5.33 -7.33 12.98
N SER A 276 -5.97 -8.49 12.81
CA SER A 276 -7.23 -8.61 12.10
C SER A 276 -8.48 -8.29 12.92
N LEU A 277 -8.42 -7.89 14.19
CA LEU A 277 -9.65 -7.54 14.93
C LEU A 277 -9.85 -6.03 15.10
N GLU A 278 -8.85 -5.26 15.55
CA GLU A 278 -9.02 -3.82 15.76
C GLU A 278 -9.20 -3.04 14.46
N SER A 279 -8.42 -3.37 13.42
CA SER A 279 -8.63 -2.80 12.08
C SER A 279 -9.98 -3.23 11.49
N LYS A 280 -10.43 -4.48 11.76
CA LYS A 280 -11.78 -4.93 11.35
C LYS A 280 -12.88 -4.27 12.16
N ILE A 281 -12.65 -3.94 13.44
CA ILE A 281 -13.59 -3.19 14.28
C ILE A 281 -13.65 -1.74 13.80
N SER A 282 -12.51 -1.12 13.47
CA SER A 282 -12.45 0.23 12.91
C SER A 282 -13.18 0.29 11.56
N TRP A 283 -12.94 -0.70 10.70
CA TRP A 283 -13.68 -0.91 9.47
C TRP A 283 -15.18 -1.10 9.73
N ALA A 284 -15.57 -2.02 10.61
CA ALA A 284 -16.97 -2.32 10.90
C ALA A 284 -17.69 -1.10 11.47
N ARG A 285 -17.02 -0.33 12.35
CA ARG A 285 -17.54 0.92 12.90
C ARG A 285 -17.82 1.95 11.81
N ARG A 286 -16.97 2.05 10.79
CA ARG A 286 -17.16 2.97 9.66
C ARG A 286 -18.18 2.45 8.64
N ALA A 287 -18.03 1.21 8.22
CA ALA A 287 -18.81 0.59 7.15
C ALA A 287 -20.25 0.25 7.58
N VAL A 288 -20.44 -0.22 8.81
CA VAL A 288 -21.74 -0.69 9.30
C VAL A 288 -22.16 -0.06 10.63
N GLY A 289 -21.35 0.80 11.26
CA GLY A 289 -21.66 1.34 12.59
C GLY A 289 -22.92 2.19 12.63
N ARG A 290 -23.21 2.97 11.59
CA ARG A 290 -24.48 3.72 11.50
C ARG A 290 -25.67 2.78 11.37
N THR A 291 -25.57 1.77 10.51
CA THR A 291 -26.60 0.75 10.33
C THR A 291 -26.83 -0.05 11.61
N LEU A 292 -25.76 -0.50 12.27
CA LEU A 292 -25.81 -1.19 13.56
C LEU A 292 -26.48 -0.29 14.61
N ARG A 293 -26.18 1.00 14.63
CA ARG A 293 -26.86 1.95 15.53
C ARG A 293 -28.36 2.04 15.25
N SER A 294 -28.75 2.21 13.99
CA SER A 294 -30.18 2.24 13.62
C SER A 294 -30.89 0.93 13.94
N LEU A 295 -30.22 -0.21 13.80
CA LEU A 295 -30.76 -1.51 14.19
C LEU A 295 -30.91 -1.64 15.71
N ILE A 296 -29.96 -1.12 16.50
CA ILE A 296 -30.06 -1.08 17.97
C ILE A 296 -31.13 -0.08 18.46
N ASP A 297 -31.39 0.98 17.70
CA ASP A 297 -32.46 1.92 18.03
C ASP A 297 -33.85 1.33 17.70
N ALA A 298 -33.93 0.40 16.73
CA ALA A 298 -35.17 -0.28 16.32
C ALA A 298 -35.41 -1.63 17.02
N PHE A 299 -34.35 -2.32 17.45
CA PHE A 299 -34.37 -3.65 18.06
C PHE A 299 -33.36 -3.74 19.21
N ASP A 300 -33.35 -4.83 19.98
CA ASP A 300 -32.27 -5.02 20.95
C ASP A 300 -30.91 -5.34 20.30
N ALA A 301 -29.83 -5.17 21.06
CA ALA A 301 -28.47 -5.36 20.56
C ALA A 301 -28.20 -6.78 20.02
N SER A 302 -28.83 -7.79 20.63
CA SER A 302 -28.70 -9.18 20.21
C SER A 302 -29.35 -9.42 18.85
N THR A 303 -30.55 -8.88 18.66
CA THR A 303 -31.33 -8.92 17.42
C THR A 303 -30.64 -8.14 16.32
N ALA A 304 -30.13 -6.94 16.61
CA ALA A 304 -29.35 -6.13 15.67
C ALA A 304 -28.09 -6.87 15.19
N LEU A 305 -27.37 -7.55 16.10
CA LEU A 305 -26.20 -8.35 15.77
C LEU A 305 -26.57 -9.56 14.91
N ALA A 306 -27.64 -10.28 15.27
CA ALA A 306 -28.15 -11.42 14.50
C ALA A 306 -28.54 -10.99 13.07
N LEU A 307 -29.26 -9.88 12.91
CA LEU A 307 -29.62 -9.32 11.61
C LEU A 307 -28.40 -8.97 10.75
N LEU A 308 -27.34 -8.40 11.34
CA LEU A 308 -26.11 -8.05 10.63
C LEU A 308 -25.25 -9.24 10.23
N THR A 309 -25.46 -10.40 10.85
CA THR A 309 -24.60 -11.58 10.69
C THR A 309 -25.30 -12.76 10.03
N ALA A 310 -26.61 -12.66 9.75
CA ALA A 310 -27.45 -13.71 9.18
C ALA A 310 -27.26 -14.01 7.67
N GLY A 311 -26.13 -13.62 7.06
CA GLY A 311 -25.79 -13.91 5.65
C GLY A 311 -24.74 -15.03 5.51
N GLU A 312 -24.70 -15.71 4.35
CA GLU A 312 -24.03 -16.99 4.02
C GLU A 312 -22.53 -17.19 4.39
N GLY A 313 -21.88 -16.26 5.09
CA GLY A 313 -20.49 -16.40 5.59
C GLY A 313 -20.35 -16.54 7.11
N GLY A 314 -21.40 -16.27 7.90
CA GLY A 314 -21.33 -16.26 9.36
C GLY A 314 -22.23 -17.32 9.99
N LYS A 315 -21.68 -18.48 10.35
CA LYS A 315 -22.43 -19.48 11.14
C LYS A 315 -22.68 -18.94 12.56
N LEU A 316 -23.80 -18.26 12.76
CA LEU A 316 -24.41 -18.16 14.08
C LEU A 316 -25.31 -19.38 14.28
N ASN A 317 -24.94 -20.24 15.23
CA ASN A 317 -25.83 -21.30 15.71
C ASN A 317 -26.94 -20.66 16.55
N LEU A 318 -27.96 -20.13 15.88
CA LEU A 318 -29.23 -19.81 16.54
C LEU A 318 -30.04 -21.10 16.63
N THR A 319 -30.60 -21.35 17.81
CA THR A 319 -31.42 -22.55 18.04
C THR A 319 -32.74 -22.44 17.26
N PRO A 320 -33.37 -23.55 16.84
CA PRO A 320 -34.55 -23.54 15.97
C PRO A 320 -35.73 -22.70 16.48
N GLY A 321 -35.84 -22.46 17.79
CA GLY A 321 -36.87 -21.61 18.39
C GLY A 321 -36.69 -20.11 18.11
N GLU A 322 -35.45 -19.66 17.86
CA GLU A 322 -35.14 -18.25 17.63
C GLU A 322 -35.48 -17.84 16.18
N ILE A 323 -35.36 -18.76 15.22
CA ILE A 323 -35.62 -18.55 13.78
C ILE A 323 -37.08 -18.14 13.48
N SER A 324 -38.03 -18.58 14.32
CA SER A 324 -39.46 -18.26 14.17
C SER A 324 -39.75 -16.77 14.39
N VAL A 325 -39.06 -16.14 15.35
CA VAL A 325 -39.28 -14.73 15.72
C VAL A 325 -38.66 -13.80 14.67
N TYR A 326 -37.52 -14.21 14.07
CA TYR A 326 -36.81 -13.41 13.07
C TYR A 326 -37.54 -13.31 11.71
N ARG A 327 -38.30 -14.32 11.29
CA ARG A 327 -39.07 -14.29 10.04
C ARG A 327 -40.30 -13.40 10.10
N GLU A 328 -40.80 -13.11 11.30
CA GLU A 328 -42.00 -12.29 11.50
C GLU A 328 -41.64 -10.79 11.56
N ALA A 329 -40.45 -10.45 12.06
CA ALA A 329 -39.92 -9.08 12.06
C ALA A 329 -39.46 -8.58 10.67
N LEU A 330 -39.12 -9.49 9.75
CA LEU A 330 -38.66 -9.18 8.39
C LEU A 330 -39.78 -9.16 7.33
N ARG A 331 -41.06 -9.16 7.73
CA ARG A 331 -42.18 -8.89 6.82
C ARG A 331 -42.30 -7.38 6.55
N ILE A 332 -41.37 -6.87 5.75
CA ILE A 332 -41.56 -5.72 4.85
C ILE A 332 -41.44 -6.25 3.43
#